data_AF-A0A752K185-F1
#
_entry.id   AF-A0A752K185-F1
#
_cell.length_a   1.000
_cell.length_b   1.000
_cell.length_c   1.000
_cell.angle_alpha   90.00
_cell.angle_beta   90.00
_cell.angle_gamma   90.00
#
_symmetry.space_group_name_H-M   'P 1'
#
loop_
_entity.id
_entity.type
_entity.pdbx_description
1 polymer ?
#
loop_
_entity_poly.entity_id
_entity_poly.type
_entity_poly.pdbx_seq_one_letter_code
_entity_poly.pdbx_strand_id
1 'polypeptide(L)' 'DHVHMLIEYPPTVQLSVLVNSLKAVTSRRLRNEFIDLRGAYGKAVLWSRSYFAGSCGGAPLEVVKQYIQHQRG' A
#
# COMPACT_ATOMS: atom_id res chain seq x y z
N ASP A 1 -9.21 -6.35 3.48
CA ASP A 1 -7.73 -6.42 3.48
C ASP A 1 -7.08 -5.34 2.64
N HIS A 2 -6.31 -4.48 3.30
CA HIS A 2 -5.55 -3.39 2.69
C HIS A 2 -4.28 -3.15 3.52
N VAL A 3 -3.26 -2.50 2.93
CA VAL A 3 -2.04 -2.13 3.64
C VAL A 3 -1.95 -0.61 3.76
N HIS A 4 -1.68 -0.13 4.96
CA HIS A 4 -1.40 1.28 5.25
C HIS A 4 0.09 1.50 5.35
N MET A 5 0.59 2.55 4.71
CA MET A 5 2.00 2.95 4.78
C MET A 5 2.08 4.45 5.02
N LEU A 6 2.89 4.84 6.00
CA LEU A 6 3.35 6.23 6.16
C LEU A 6 4.72 6.32 5.49
N ILE A 7 4.85 7.19 4.48
CA ILE A 7 6.04 7.25 3.63
C ILE A 7 6.48 8.70 3.50
N GLU A 8 7.76 8.95 3.77
CA GLU A 8 8.44 10.17 3.37
C GLU A 8 9.12 9.94 2.01
N TYR A 9 8.93 10.84 1.05
CA TYR A 9 9.47 10.70 -0.30
C TYR A 9 9.83 12.06 -0.91
N PRO A 10 10.80 12.15 -1.83
CA PRO A 10 11.19 13.41 -2.44
C PRO A 10 10.03 14.05 -3.23
N PRO A 11 9.86 15.38 -3.17
CA PRO A 11 8.74 16.06 -3.83
C PRO A 11 8.80 15.99 -5.37
N THR A 12 9.96 15.70 -5.94
CA THR A 12 10.16 15.50 -7.38
C THR A 12 9.63 14.15 -7.87
N VAL A 13 9.34 13.21 -6.98
CA VAL A 13 8.81 11.89 -7.33
C VAL A 13 7.30 11.96 -7.44
N GLN A 14 6.76 11.57 -8.60
CA GLN A 14 5.32 11.44 -8.79
C GLN A 14 4.77 10.31 -7.91
N LEU A 15 3.79 10.64 -7.08
CA LEU A 15 3.19 9.69 -6.13
C LEU A 15 2.59 8.46 -6.83
N SER A 16 1.98 8.65 -8.00
CA SER A 16 1.44 7.57 -8.82
C SER A 16 2.51 6.56 -9.24
N VAL A 17 3.70 7.04 -9.61
CA VAL A 17 4.85 6.21 -10.00
C VAL A 17 5.37 5.44 -8.80
N LEU A 18 5.50 6.10 -7.64
CA LEU A 18 5.92 5.46 -6.39
C LEU A 18 4.98 4.31 -6.01
N VAL A 19 3.68 4.57 -5.95
CA VAL A 19 2.68 3.57 -5.56
C VAL A 19 2.62 2.41 -6.55
N ASN A 20 2.70 2.69 -7.86
CA ASN A 20 2.73 1.64 -8.88
C ASN A 20 3.97 0.76 -8.76
N SER A 21 5.14 1.36 -8.52
CA SER A 21 6.38 0.63 -8.30
C SER A 21 6.29 -0.27 -7.07
N LEU A 22 5.82 0.27 -5.93
CA LEU A 22 5.63 -0.50 -4.70
C LEU A 22 4.71 -1.70 -4.93
N LYS A 23 3.55 -1.51 -5.55
CA LYS A 23 2.59 -2.59 -5.81
C LYS A 23 3.14 -3.64 -6.77
N ALA A 24 3.85 -3.22 -7.82
CA ALA A 24 4.44 -4.14 -8.80
C ALA A 24 5.58 -4.98 -8.20
N VAL A 25 6.52 -4.32 -7.51
CA VAL A 25 7.69 -4.98 -6.90
C VAL A 25 7.25 -5.92 -5.79
N THR A 26 6.36 -5.49 -4.89
CA THR A 26 5.85 -6.35 -3.82
C THR A 26 5.04 -7.52 -4.36
N SER A 27 4.20 -7.32 -5.38
CA SER A 27 3.47 -8.40 -6.04
C SER A 27 4.40 -9.46 -6.64
N ARG A 28 5.52 -9.04 -7.26
CA ARG A 28 6.51 -9.98 -7.79
C ARG A 28 7.25 -10.71 -6.67
N ARG A 29 7.76 -9.97 -5.67
CA ARG A 29 8.55 -10.55 -4.57
C ARG A 29 7.74 -11.53 -3.74
N LEU A 30 6.54 -11.15 -3.32
CA LEU A 30 5.68 -11.99 -2.49
C LEU A 30 5.28 -13.30 -3.22
N ARG A 31 4.99 -13.24 -4.52
CA ARG A 31 4.69 -14.44 -5.32
C ARG A 31 5.90 -15.36 -5.58
N ASN A 32 7.11 -14.86 -5.39
CA ASN A 32 8.34 -15.63 -5.52
C ASN A 32 8.77 -16.22 -4.18
N GLU A 33 8.58 -15.48 -3.09
CA GLU A 33 8.99 -15.88 -1.74
C GLU A 33 7.98 -16.85 -1.10
N PHE A 34 6.69 -16.65 -1.39
CA PHE A 34 5.61 -17.46 -0.83
C PHE A 34 4.86 -18.16 -1.96
N ILE A 35 5.17 -19.44 -2.18
CA ILE A 35 4.56 -20.23 -3.25
C ILE A 35 3.04 -20.40 -3.03
N ASP A 36 2.63 -20.53 -1.76
CA ASP A 36 1.24 -20.75 -1.33
C ASP A 36 0.35 -19.53 -1.55
N LEU A 37 0.95 -18.34 -1.61
CA LEU A 37 0.23 -17.08 -1.84
C LEU A 37 -0.53 -17.12 -3.17
N ARG A 38 -0.07 -17.88 -4.17
CA ARG A 38 -0.74 -18.01 -5.48
C ARG A 38 -2.14 -18.62 -5.39
N GLY A 39 -2.41 -19.45 -4.38
CA GLY A 39 -3.73 -20.05 -4.13
C GLY A 39 -4.56 -19.30 -3.06
N ALA A 40 -3.94 -18.37 -2.32
CA ALA A 40 -4.55 -17.70 -1.18
C ALA A 40 -5.56 -16.61 -1.56
N TYR A 41 -5.54 -16.12 -2.79
CA TYR A 41 -6.44 -15.07 -3.26
C TYR A 41 -7.20 -15.50 -4.53
N GLY A 42 -8.50 -15.24 -4.57
CA GLY A 42 -9.40 -15.72 -5.66
C GLY A 42 -9.24 -15.01 -7.01
N LYS A 43 -8.40 -13.98 -7.10
CA LYS A 43 -8.14 -13.21 -8.34
C LYS A 43 -6.66 -13.32 -8.71
N ALA A 44 -6.32 -13.36 -10.00
CA ALA A 44 -4.93 -13.45 -10.47
C ALA A 44 -4.04 -12.22 -10.15
N VAL A 45 -4.52 -11.27 -9.33
CA VAL A 45 -3.83 -10.04 -8.95
C VAL A 45 -3.81 -9.88 -7.43
N LEU A 46 -2.61 -9.62 -6.88
CA LEU A 46 -2.43 -9.43 -5.44
C LEU A 46 -3.03 -8.10 -4.94
N TRP A 47 -2.82 -7.03 -5.70
CA TRP A 47 -3.29 -5.69 -5.33
C TRP A 47 -4.45 -5.23 -6.21
N SER A 48 -5.40 -4.50 -5.62
CA SER A 48 -6.38 -3.71 -6.39
C SER A 48 -5.66 -2.72 -7.31
N ARG A 49 -6.28 -2.31 -8.43
CA ARG A 49 -5.75 -1.21 -9.25
C ARG A 49 -5.79 0.13 -8.51
N SER A 50 -6.81 0.36 -7.68
CA SER A 50 -6.98 1.58 -6.90
C SER A 50 -5.99 1.68 -5.73
N TYR A 51 -5.75 2.91 -5.28
CA TYR A 51 -5.06 3.24 -4.03
C TYR A 51 -5.64 4.54 -3.48
N PHE A 52 -5.48 4.75 -2.17
CA PHE A 52 -5.76 6.03 -1.52
C PHE A 52 -4.43 6.65 -1.09
N ALA A 53 -4.32 7.97 -1.22
CA ALA A 53 -3.22 8.72 -0.66
C ALA A 53 -3.71 10.06 -0.09
N GLY A 54 -3.21 10.41 1.08
CA GLY A 54 -3.49 11.68 1.74
C GLY A 54 -2.21 12.20 2.39
N SER A 55 -2.01 13.52 2.37
CA SER A 55 -0.93 14.15 3.10
C SER A 55 -1.24 14.13 4.60
N CYS A 56 -0.27 13.69 5.39
CA CYS A 56 -0.29 13.88 6.85
C CYS A 56 0.61 15.07 7.15
N GLY A 57 0.10 16.30 6.95
CA GLY A 57 0.87 17.51 7.21
C GLY A 57 1.19 17.62 8.71
N GLY A 58 2.43 17.33 9.12
CA GLY A 58 2.92 17.45 10.50
C GLY A 58 2.12 16.71 11.58
N ALA A 59 1.11 15.91 11.20
CA ALA A 59 0.11 15.39 12.11
C ALA A 59 0.78 14.35 13.04
N PRO A 60 0.57 14.45 14.36
CA PRO A 60 1.12 13.50 15.31
C PRO A 60 0.77 12.07 14.92
N LEU A 61 1.67 11.11 15.16
CA LEU A 61 1.46 9.69 14.87
C LEU A 61 0.10 9.15 15.38
N GLU A 62 -0.44 9.73 16.45
CA GLU A 62 -1.76 9.42 16.99
C GLU A 62 -2.90 9.68 16.01
N VAL A 63 -2.83 10.76 15.23
CA VAL A 63 -3.85 11.08 14.20
C VAL A 63 -3.79 10.07 13.05
N VAL A 64 -2.59 9.69 12.64
CA VAL A 64 -2.39 8.64 11.62
C VAL A 64 -2.93 7.30 12.11
N LYS A 65 -2.66 6.95 13.37
CA LYS A 65 -3.15 5.72 14.00
C LYS A 65 -4.68 5.71 14.08
N GLN A 66 -5.30 6.82 14.47
CA GLN A 66 -6.76 6.97 14.48
C GLN A 66 -7.33 6.85 13.07
N TYR A 67 -6.72 7.47 12.05
CA TYR A 67 -7.16 7.35 10.68
C TYR A 67 -7.18 5.89 10.19
N ILE A 68 -6.11 5.14 10.45
CA ILE A 68 -5.99 3.72 10.12
C ILE A 68 -7.07 2.89 10.83
N GLN A 69 -7.35 3.19 12.10
CA GLN A 69 -8.38 2.47 12.87
C GLN A 69 -9.80 2.73 12.38
N HIS A 70 -10.09 3.93 11.89
CA HIS A 70 -11.41 4.31 11.38
C HIS A 70 -11.64 3.95 9.92
N GLN A 71 -10.59 3.62 9.15
CA GLN A 71 -10.73 3.00 7.82
C GLN A 71 -11.10 1.51 7.95
N ARG A 72 -12.34 1.24 8.33
CA ARG A 72 -12.97 -0.08 8.18
C ARG A 72 -14.06 0.03 7.11
N GLY A 73 -13.74 -0.48 5.93
CA GLY A 73 -14.69 -0.86 4.89
C GLY A 73 -14.64 -2.36 4.70
#